data_AF-A0A6P0THP7-F1
#
_entry.id   AF-A0A6P0THP7-F1
#
_cell.length_a   1.000
_cell.length_b   1.000
_cell.length_c   1.000
_cell.angle_alpha   90.00
_cell.angle_beta   90.00
_cell.angle_gamma   90.00
#
_symmetry.space_group_name_H-M   'P 1'
#
loop_
_entity.id
_entity.type
_entity.pdbx_description
1 polymer ?
#
loop_
_entity_poly.entity_id
_entity_poly.type
_entity_poly.pdbx_seq_one_letter_code
_entity_poly.pdbx_strand_id
1 'polypeptide(L)'
;MFGTLNTARIHLLETLETGYYQLFGTEKTHCLSFLLFAADSIIQRLAASTALYHNADHTILVTLVGQEILLGKQKLEGSVSPEDWLYYLLALLCHDIGFVRGVCERDDIQQNCYHTGQQRKMVRLPKGATDASLTAYHVDRGQQFVAEFIYQTGGLVLSGQDFGDITVID
;
A
#
# COMPACT_ATOMS: atom_id res chain seq x y z
N MET A 1 -21.01 4.76 7.64
CA MET A 1 -19.58 4.39 7.84
C MET A 1 -18.69 4.73 6.65
N PHE A 2 -19.21 5.28 5.54
CA PHE A 2 -18.39 5.67 4.37
C PHE A 2 -17.65 7.02 4.51
N GLY A 3 -18.09 7.92 5.40
CA GLY A 3 -17.51 9.26 5.52
C GLY A 3 -16.14 9.32 6.19
N THR A 4 -15.90 8.51 7.22
CA THR A 4 -14.67 8.57 8.04
C THR A 4 -13.44 8.05 7.32
N LEU A 5 -13.56 6.95 6.55
CA LEU A 5 -12.43 6.40 5.80
C LEU A 5 -11.98 7.32 4.66
N ASN A 6 -12.93 7.99 3.99
CA ASN A 6 -12.59 8.96 2.95
C ASN A 6 -11.80 10.14 3.52
N THR A 7 -12.20 10.66 4.67
CA THR A 7 -11.43 11.71 5.37
C THR A 7 -10.05 11.22 5.79
N ALA A 8 -9.93 10.02 6.36
CA ALA A 8 -8.65 9.45 6.77
C ALA A 8 -7.70 9.22 5.57
N ARG A 9 -8.23 8.75 4.44
CA ARG A 9 -7.46 8.57 3.20
C ARG A 9 -6.94 9.90 2.64
N ILE A 10 -7.80 10.91 2.54
CA ILE A 10 -7.40 12.26 2.08
C ILE A 10 -6.30 12.80 2.99
N HIS A 11 -6.50 12.70 4.31
CA HIS A 11 -5.50 13.15 5.28
C HIS A 11 -4.17 12.40 5.16
N LEU A 12 -4.18 11.09 4.90
CA LEU A 12 -2.96 10.33 4.61
C LEU A 12 -2.23 10.95 3.41
N LEU A 13 -2.90 11.13 2.27
CA LEU A 13 -2.27 11.63 1.05
C LEU A 13 -1.67 13.03 1.24
N GLU A 14 -2.41 13.96 1.84
CA GLU A 14 -1.94 15.31 2.15
C GLU A 14 -0.73 15.29 3.10
N THR A 15 -0.73 14.38 4.07
CA THR A 15 0.36 14.25 5.05
C THR A 15 1.61 13.66 4.39
N LEU A 16 1.46 12.66 3.51
CA LEU A 16 2.55 12.08 2.72
C LEU A 16 3.20 13.11 1.80
N GLU A 17 2.38 13.89 1.11
CA GLU A 17 2.83 14.97 0.24
C GLU A 17 3.59 16.05 1.02
N THR A 18 3.00 16.51 2.12
CA THR A 18 3.61 17.53 2.98
C THR A 18 4.97 17.07 3.51
N GLY A 19 5.06 15.83 4.01
CA GLY A 19 6.31 15.27 4.55
C GLY A 19 7.41 15.18 3.49
N TYR A 20 7.05 14.77 2.26
CA TYR A 20 8.00 14.70 1.16
C TYR A 20 8.54 16.09 0.78
N TYR A 21 7.67 17.07 0.55
CA TYR A 21 8.09 18.42 0.16
C TYR A 21 8.93 19.10 1.24
N GLN A 22 8.68 18.83 2.52
CA GLN A 22 9.48 19.37 3.63
C GLN A 22 10.94 18.91 3.60
N LEU A 23 11.22 17.69 3.14
CA LEU A 23 12.57 17.13 3.12
C LEU A 23 13.29 17.30 1.79
N PHE A 24 12.56 17.14 0.69
CA PHE A 24 13.16 16.99 -0.64
C PHE A 24 12.77 18.12 -1.61
N GLY A 25 11.82 18.99 -1.24
CA GLY A 25 11.28 19.99 -2.15
C GLY A 25 10.78 19.34 -3.45
N THR A 26 11.20 19.88 -4.60
CA THR A 26 10.82 19.36 -5.92
C THR A 26 11.79 18.32 -6.47
N GLU A 27 12.69 17.76 -5.64
CA GLU A 27 13.58 16.70 -6.06
C GLU A 27 12.80 15.40 -6.31
N LYS A 28 13.06 14.75 -7.46
CA LYS A 28 12.53 13.42 -7.83
C LYS A 28 11.02 13.26 -7.58
N THR A 29 10.21 14.24 -7.96
CA THR A 29 8.75 14.25 -7.74
C THR A 29 8.02 13.00 -8.26
N HIS A 30 8.55 12.29 -9.25
CA HIS A 30 8.04 10.98 -9.69
C HIS A 30 7.95 9.95 -8.55
N CYS A 31 8.86 10.00 -7.57
CA CYS A 31 8.80 9.15 -6.37
C CYS A 31 7.56 9.50 -5.53
N LEU A 32 7.30 10.79 -5.33
CA LEU A 32 6.10 11.27 -4.64
C LEU A 32 4.83 10.91 -5.41
N SER A 33 4.78 11.18 -6.72
CA SER A 33 3.61 10.86 -7.56
C SER A 33 3.26 9.37 -7.48
N PHE A 34 4.25 8.49 -7.56
CA PHE A 34 4.02 7.06 -7.43
C PHE A 34 3.62 6.66 -6.01
N LEU A 35 4.22 7.24 -4.97
CA LEU A 35 3.84 6.99 -3.58
C LEU A 35 2.37 7.33 -3.33
N LEU A 36 1.90 8.50 -3.79
CA LEU A 36 0.51 8.93 -3.61
C LEU A 36 -0.47 8.03 -4.39
N PHE A 37 -0.13 7.69 -5.64
CA PHE A 37 -0.91 6.73 -6.44
C PHE A 37 -1.01 5.36 -5.75
N ALA A 38 0.11 4.84 -5.27
CA ALA A 38 0.15 3.56 -4.58
C ALA A 38 -0.63 3.61 -3.26
N ALA A 39 -0.45 4.66 -2.47
CA ALA A 39 -1.17 4.85 -1.21
C ALA A 39 -2.69 4.84 -1.43
N ASP A 40 -3.21 5.62 -2.37
CA ASP A 40 -4.63 5.65 -2.66
C ASP A 40 -5.15 4.28 -3.12
N SER A 41 -4.45 3.65 -4.07
CA SER A 41 -4.81 2.32 -4.61
C SER A 41 -4.81 1.23 -3.53
N ILE A 42 -3.83 1.22 -2.64
CA ILE A 42 -3.65 0.21 -1.60
C ILE A 42 -4.69 0.39 -0.50
N ILE A 43 -4.92 1.64 -0.04
CA ILE A 43 -5.94 1.93 0.98
C ILE A 43 -7.34 1.56 0.49
N GLN A 44 -7.66 1.81 -0.78
CA GLN A 44 -8.94 1.39 -1.36
C GLN A 44 -9.13 -0.14 -1.33
N ARG A 45 -8.06 -0.92 -1.56
CA ARG A 45 -8.12 -2.39 -1.46
C ARG A 45 -8.26 -2.86 -0.02
N LEU A 46 -7.52 -2.28 0.91
CA LEU A 46 -7.62 -2.57 2.34
C LEU A 46 -9.00 -2.23 2.91
N ALA A 47 -9.68 -1.23 2.35
CA ALA A 47 -11.04 -0.86 2.73
C ALA A 47 -12.07 -1.99 2.50
N ALA A 48 -11.78 -2.92 1.58
CA ALA A 48 -12.60 -4.09 1.31
C ALA A 48 -12.33 -5.26 2.27
N SER A 49 -11.29 -5.16 3.11
CA SER A 49 -10.93 -6.21 4.07
C SER A 49 -12.03 -6.42 5.10
N THR A 50 -12.29 -7.70 5.41
CA THR A 50 -13.15 -8.09 6.54
C THR A 50 -12.38 -8.35 7.83
N ALA A 51 -11.06 -8.10 7.86
CA ALA A 51 -10.27 -8.17 9.08
C ALA A 51 -10.63 -6.99 9.99
N LEU A 52 -10.89 -7.27 11.27
CA LEU A 52 -11.38 -6.25 12.19
C LEU A 52 -10.32 -5.18 12.54
N TYR A 53 -9.03 -5.56 12.55
CA TYR A 53 -7.93 -4.69 12.96
C TYR A 53 -6.93 -4.42 11.83
N HIS A 54 -6.43 -5.46 11.16
CA HIS A 54 -5.50 -5.36 10.02
C HIS A 54 -6.23 -4.85 8.76
N ASN A 55 -6.63 -3.58 8.79
CA ASN A 55 -7.47 -2.91 7.81
C ASN A 55 -6.86 -1.57 7.37
N ALA A 56 -7.62 -0.80 6.58
CA ALA A 56 -7.18 0.48 6.04
C ALA A 56 -6.79 1.49 7.15
N ASP A 57 -7.60 1.62 8.21
CA ASP A 57 -7.32 2.57 9.28
C ASP A 57 -6.02 2.23 10.02
N HIS A 58 -5.78 0.94 10.30
CA HIS A 58 -4.53 0.48 10.88
C HIS A 58 -3.33 0.81 9.98
N THR A 59 -3.45 0.53 8.69
CA THR A 59 -2.37 0.78 7.72
C THR A 59 -2.07 2.27 7.57
N ILE A 60 -3.10 3.14 7.57
CA ILE A 60 -2.94 4.60 7.57
C ILE A 60 -2.10 5.01 8.78
N LEU A 61 -2.48 4.58 9.99
CA LEU A 61 -1.77 4.95 11.22
C LEU A 61 -0.32 4.46 11.22
N VAL A 62 -0.07 3.22 10.82
CA VAL A 62 1.29 2.67 10.70
C VAL A 62 2.13 3.47 9.71
N THR A 63 1.56 3.83 8.57
CA THR A 63 2.25 4.60 7.52
C THR A 63 2.60 6.01 8.00
N LEU A 64 1.66 6.70 8.67
CA LEU A 64 1.88 8.05 9.21
C LEU A 64 2.97 8.06 10.31
N VAL A 65 2.95 7.08 11.22
CA VAL A 65 4.03 6.92 12.21
C VAL A 65 5.36 6.62 11.52
N GLY A 66 5.35 5.79 10.46
CA GLY A 66 6.53 5.51 9.65
C GLY A 66 7.14 6.76 9.02
N GLN A 67 6.32 7.66 8.51
CA GLN A 67 6.77 8.94 8.00
C GLN A 67 7.47 9.77 9.08
N GLU A 68 6.90 9.87 10.28
CA GLU A 68 7.52 10.62 11.39
C GLU A 68 8.87 10.01 11.81
N ILE A 69 9.00 8.68 11.74
CA ILE A 69 10.29 8.00 11.96
C ILE A 69 11.32 8.41 10.91
N LEU A 70 10.95 8.45 9.63
CA LEU A 70 11.87 8.89 8.56
C LEU A 70 12.22 10.37 8.69
N LEU A 71 11.27 11.23 9.05
CA LEU A 71 11.53 12.64 9.35
C LEU A 71 12.55 12.79 10.49
N GLY A 72 12.40 12.01 11.56
CA GLY A 72 13.34 11.97 12.67
C GLY A 72 14.72 11.48 12.24
N LYS A 73 14.78 10.39 11.46
CA LYS A 73 16.03 9.84 10.93
C LYS A 73 16.74 10.84 10.03
N GLN A 74 16.03 11.52 9.14
CA GLN A 74 16.61 12.54 8.27
C GLN A 74 17.17 13.72 9.08
N LYS A 75 16.47 14.16 10.12
CA LYS A 75 16.96 15.23 11.02
C LYS A 75 18.22 14.84 11.79
N LEU A 76 18.36 13.56 12.17
CA LEU A 76 19.48 13.07 12.97
C LEU A 76 20.69 12.65 12.13
N GLU A 77 20.46 12.00 10.99
CA GLU A 77 21.49 11.33 10.19
C GLU A 77 21.69 11.93 8.78
N GLY A 78 20.70 12.65 8.24
CA GLY A 78 20.75 13.28 6.92
C GLY A 78 20.90 12.31 5.74
N SER A 79 20.64 11.02 5.94
CA SER A 79 20.97 9.95 4.99
C SER A 79 19.76 9.33 4.29
N VAL A 80 18.57 9.92 4.40
CA VAL A 80 17.34 9.40 3.77
C VAL A 80 17.22 10.01 2.38
N SER A 81 17.32 9.20 1.33
CA SER A 81 17.06 9.63 -0.05
C SER A 81 15.55 9.61 -0.37
N PRO A 82 15.10 10.29 -1.44
CA PRO A 82 13.74 10.15 -1.95
C PRO A 82 13.32 8.69 -2.24
N GLU A 83 14.26 7.87 -2.72
CA GLU A 83 14.03 6.44 -2.96
C GLU A 83 13.88 5.64 -1.67
N ASP A 84 14.71 5.89 -0.66
CA ASP A 84 14.56 5.26 0.66
C ASP A 84 13.20 5.61 1.28
N TRP A 85 12.78 6.87 1.12
CA TRP A 85 11.47 7.34 1.56
C TRP A 85 10.33 6.60 0.86
N LEU A 86 10.38 6.52 -0.47
CA LEU A 86 9.40 5.80 -1.27
C LEU A 86 9.32 4.32 -0.87
N TYR A 87 10.45 3.60 -0.88
CA TYR A 87 10.44 2.15 -0.65
C TYR A 87 10.01 1.79 0.76
N TYR A 88 10.43 2.57 1.75
CA TYR A 88 10.02 2.34 3.14
C TYR A 88 8.52 2.54 3.32
N LEU A 89 7.97 3.67 2.85
CA LEU A 89 6.54 3.94 3.00
C LEU A 89 5.68 2.99 2.16
N LEU A 90 6.14 2.60 0.97
CA LEU A 90 5.48 1.58 0.16
C LEU A 90 5.44 0.22 0.88
N ALA A 91 6.52 -0.16 1.56
CA ALA A 91 6.54 -1.37 2.38
C ALA A 91 5.50 -1.30 3.52
N LEU A 92 5.36 -0.15 4.18
CA LEU A 92 4.34 0.05 5.22
C LEU A 92 2.92 0.03 4.66
N LEU A 93 2.67 0.67 3.51
CA LEU A 93 1.36 0.60 2.84
C LEU A 93 0.98 -0.84 2.51
N CYS A 94 1.95 -1.64 2.07
CA CYS A 94 1.73 -3.02 1.65
C CYS A 94 1.79 -4.06 2.78
N HIS A 95 2.18 -3.71 4.01
CA HIS A 95 2.52 -4.73 5.02
C HIS A 95 1.36 -5.70 5.33
N ASP A 96 0.13 -5.16 5.35
CA ASP A 96 -1.10 -5.91 5.64
C ASP A 96 -1.95 -6.20 4.40
N ILE A 97 -1.53 -5.80 3.19
CA ILE A 97 -2.33 -5.98 1.98
C ILE A 97 -2.66 -7.45 1.70
N GLY A 98 -1.79 -8.37 2.12
CA GLY A 98 -1.98 -9.81 1.96
C GLY A 98 -3.11 -10.39 2.81
N PHE A 99 -3.69 -9.64 3.75
CA PHE A 99 -4.95 -10.05 4.40
C PHE A 99 -6.14 -9.99 3.45
N VAL A 100 -6.13 -9.05 2.50
CA VAL A 100 -7.28 -8.80 1.62
C VAL A 100 -7.52 -9.99 0.71
N ARG A 101 -8.74 -10.54 0.73
CA ARG A 101 -9.15 -11.57 -0.22
C ARG A 101 -9.41 -10.98 -1.61
N GLY A 102 -9.00 -11.69 -2.65
CA GLY A 102 -9.12 -11.20 -4.04
C GLY A 102 -8.03 -10.23 -4.45
N VAL A 103 -7.02 -10.02 -3.60
CA VAL A 103 -5.92 -9.09 -3.88
C VAL A 103 -4.87 -9.69 -4.79
N CYS A 104 -4.65 -11.01 -4.69
CA CYS A 104 -3.75 -11.73 -5.59
C CYS A 104 -4.53 -12.23 -6.81
N GLU A 105 -3.93 -12.19 -8.00
CA GLU A 105 -4.57 -12.59 -9.27
C GLU A 105 -5.16 -14.01 -9.26
N ARG A 106 -4.56 -14.92 -8.48
CA ARG A 106 -4.99 -16.32 -8.39
C ARG A 106 -6.04 -16.60 -7.33
N ASP A 107 -6.48 -15.61 -6.58
CA ASP A 107 -7.55 -15.79 -5.60
C ASP A 107 -8.87 -16.15 -6.31
N ASP A 108 -9.52 -17.21 -5.84
CA ASP A 108 -10.85 -17.63 -6.28
C ASP A 108 -11.86 -17.37 -5.16
N ILE A 109 -12.49 -16.19 -5.23
CA ILE A 109 -13.47 -15.73 -4.25
C ILE A 109 -14.70 -16.65 -4.24
N GLN A 110 -15.12 -17.16 -5.41
CA GLN A 110 -16.32 -18.01 -5.53
C GLN A 110 -16.13 -19.35 -4.80
N GLN A 111 -14.93 -19.92 -4.90
CA GLN A 111 -14.57 -21.18 -4.24
C GLN A 111 -14.04 -21.01 -2.80
N ASN A 112 -13.93 -19.77 -2.29
CA ASN A 112 -13.27 -19.44 -1.03
C ASN A 112 -11.84 -20.02 -0.97
N CYS A 113 -11.10 -19.93 -2.07
CA CYS A 113 -9.78 -20.52 -2.25
C CYS A 113 -8.77 -19.41 -2.60
N TYR A 114 -7.77 -19.20 -1.77
CA TYR A 114 -6.89 -18.02 -1.86
C TYR A 114 -5.44 -18.45 -2.01
N HIS A 115 -4.67 -17.72 -2.81
CA HIS A 115 -3.26 -18.02 -3.04
C HIS A 115 -2.46 -17.77 -1.75
N THR A 116 -1.58 -18.67 -1.36
CA THR A 116 -0.79 -18.49 -0.12
C THR A 116 0.39 -17.53 -0.29
N GLY A 117 0.65 -17.05 -1.51
CA GLY A 117 1.86 -16.31 -1.86
C GLY A 117 3.04 -17.22 -2.23
N GLN A 118 2.97 -18.51 -1.91
CA GLN A 118 4.06 -19.47 -2.18
C GLN A 118 3.69 -20.50 -3.26
N GLN A 119 4.54 -20.64 -4.29
CA GLN A 119 4.60 -21.83 -5.17
C GLN A 119 3.25 -22.43 -5.61
N ARG A 120 2.34 -21.60 -6.17
CA ARG A 120 0.98 -22.01 -6.61
C ARG A 120 0.11 -22.67 -5.52
N LYS A 121 0.51 -22.65 -4.25
CA LYS A 121 -0.24 -23.25 -3.15
C LYS A 121 -1.45 -22.37 -2.84
N MET A 122 -2.58 -23.01 -2.61
CA MET A 122 -3.85 -22.37 -2.28
C MET A 122 -4.31 -22.80 -0.88
N VAL A 123 -5.02 -21.92 -0.18
CA VAL A 123 -5.71 -22.21 1.07
C VAL A 123 -7.21 -22.03 0.89
N ARG A 124 -8.01 -23.02 1.30
CA ARG A 124 -9.47 -22.91 1.31
C ARG A 124 -9.93 -22.44 2.68
N LEU A 125 -10.68 -21.35 2.73
CA LEU A 125 -11.27 -20.85 3.97
C LEU A 125 -12.70 -21.38 4.15
N PRO A 126 -13.15 -21.63 5.40
CA PRO A 126 -14.55 -21.93 5.68
C PRO A 126 -15.47 -20.78 5.28
N LYS A 127 -16.72 -21.10 4.92
CA LYS A 127 -17.75 -20.07 4.69
C LYS A 127 -17.93 -19.22 5.95
N GLY A 128 -17.99 -17.91 5.79
CA GLY A 128 -18.10 -16.96 6.90
C GLY A 128 -16.78 -16.60 7.57
N ALA A 129 -15.65 -17.19 7.15
CA ALA A 129 -14.33 -16.76 7.60
C ALA A 129 -14.06 -15.30 7.20
N THR A 130 -13.37 -14.58 8.07
CA THR A 130 -12.87 -13.23 7.81
C THR A 130 -11.46 -13.28 7.22
N ASP A 131 -11.03 -12.15 6.65
CA ASP A 131 -9.71 -11.95 6.06
C ASP A 131 -8.58 -12.21 7.08
N ALA A 132 -8.86 -12.05 8.39
CA ALA A 132 -7.92 -12.41 9.46
C ALA A 132 -7.46 -13.88 9.42
N SER A 133 -8.22 -14.77 8.77
CA SER A 133 -7.84 -16.18 8.56
C SER A 133 -6.61 -16.34 7.67
N LEU A 134 -6.18 -15.29 6.97
CA LEU A 134 -4.98 -15.26 6.14
C LEU A 134 -3.72 -14.83 6.89
N THR A 135 -3.76 -14.68 8.22
CA THR A 135 -2.60 -14.27 9.06
C THR A 135 -1.34 -15.09 8.77
N ALA A 136 -1.45 -16.40 8.54
CA ALA A 136 -0.26 -17.23 8.27
C ALA A 136 0.38 -16.98 6.88
N TYR A 137 -0.31 -16.27 5.99
CA TYR A 137 0.08 -16.10 4.59
C TYR A 137 0.21 -14.63 4.17
N HIS A 138 -0.20 -13.68 5.01
CA HIS A 138 -0.31 -12.27 4.61
C HIS A 138 1.00 -11.67 4.10
N VAL A 139 2.15 -12.04 4.67
CA VAL A 139 3.46 -11.55 4.21
C VAL A 139 3.75 -12.02 2.77
N ASP A 140 3.68 -13.32 2.52
CA ASP A 140 3.95 -13.89 1.19
C ASP A 140 2.91 -13.43 0.16
N ARG A 141 1.64 -13.31 0.58
CA ARG A 141 0.57 -12.74 -0.24
C ARG A 141 0.83 -11.28 -0.58
N GLY A 142 1.32 -10.50 0.38
CA GLY A 142 1.70 -9.11 0.17
C GLY A 142 2.83 -8.97 -0.84
N GLN A 143 3.87 -9.81 -0.75
CA GLN A 143 4.95 -9.86 -1.73
C GLN A 143 4.44 -10.24 -3.13
N GLN A 144 3.56 -11.25 -3.22
CA GLN A 144 2.93 -11.64 -4.47
C GLN A 144 2.11 -10.48 -5.06
N PHE A 145 1.31 -9.80 -4.25
CA PHE A 145 0.57 -8.61 -4.67
C PHE A 145 1.50 -7.51 -5.18
N VAL A 146 2.60 -7.19 -4.48
CA VAL A 146 3.53 -6.14 -4.94
C VAL A 146 4.14 -6.50 -6.29
N ALA A 147 4.50 -7.77 -6.52
CA ALA A 147 5.00 -8.22 -7.82
C ALA A 147 3.94 -8.06 -8.94
N GLU A 148 2.69 -8.44 -8.67
CA GLU A 148 1.56 -8.29 -9.59
C GLU A 148 1.22 -6.81 -9.84
N PHE A 149 1.19 -6.00 -8.79
CA PHE A 149 0.91 -4.56 -8.84
C PHE A 149 1.97 -3.82 -9.66
N ILE A 150 3.26 -4.09 -9.44
CA ILE A 150 4.36 -3.50 -10.23
C ILE A 150 4.28 -3.95 -11.69
N TYR A 151 3.95 -5.22 -11.95
CA TYR A 151 3.79 -5.73 -13.31
C TYR A 151 2.60 -5.07 -14.04
N GLN A 152 1.45 -4.96 -13.38
CA GLN A 152 0.23 -4.35 -13.92
C GLN A 152 0.38 -2.83 -14.13
N THR A 153 1.21 -2.18 -13.32
CA THR A 153 1.57 -0.76 -13.44
C THR A 153 2.84 -0.57 -14.30
N GLY A 154 3.35 -1.64 -14.92
CA GLY A 154 4.69 -1.76 -15.48
C GLY A 154 4.95 -0.89 -16.71
N GLY A 155 5.66 0.23 -16.49
CA GLY A 155 6.30 1.06 -17.51
C GLY A 155 6.62 2.50 -17.06
N LEU A 156 5.92 3.01 -16.05
CA LEU A 156 5.93 4.45 -15.70
C LEU A 156 6.97 4.86 -14.64
N VAL A 157 7.38 3.95 -13.75
CA VAL A 157 8.21 4.34 -12.57
C VAL A 157 9.72 4.22 -12.82
N LEU A 158 10.17 3.38 -13.75
CA LEU A 158 11.61 3.14 -13.99
C LEU A 158 12.16 3.85 -15.25
N SER A 159 11.33 4.56 -16.00
CA SER A 159 11.71 5.22 -17.27
C SER A 159 11.91 6.74 -17.15
N GLY A 160 11.67 7.34 -15.98
CA GLY A 160 11.85 8.78 -15.76
C GLY A 160 10.91 9.66 -16.59
N GLN A 161 9.76 9.14 -17.04
CA GLN A 161 8.77 9.94 -17.73
C GLN A 161 7.81 10.60 -16.75
N ASP A 162 7.59 11.90 -16.94
CA ASP A 162 6.61 12.70 -16.19
C ASP A 162 5.24 12.04 -16.28
N PHE A 163 4.61 11.88 -15.13
CA PHE A 163 3.20 11.56 -15.02
C PHE A 163 2.42 12.79 -15.50
N GLY A 164 2.12 12.86 -16.81
CA GLY A 164 1.12 13.80 -17.30
C GLY A 164 -0.17 13.62 -16.51
N ASP A 165 -0.77 14.73 -16.09
CA ASP A 165 -1.96 14.87 -15.25
C ASP A 165 -2.76 13.57 -15.11
N ILE A 166 -2.55 12.85 -13.99
CA ILE A 166 -3.50 11.84 -13.54
C ILE A 166 -4.74 12.63 -13.14
N THR A 167 -5.68 12.77 -14.07
CA THR A 167 -7.04 13.13 -13.75
C THR A 167 -7.58 12.05 -12.82
N VAL A 168 -7.71 12.41 -11.54
CA VAL A 168 -8.55 11.71 -10.59
C VAL A 168 -9.90 11.61 -11.28
N ILE A 169 -10.31 10.40 -11.67
CA ILE A 169 -11.64 10.18 -12.21
C ILE A 169 -12.60 10.35 -11.03
N ASP A 170 -13.39 11.42 -11.13
CA ASP A 170 -14.47 11.85 -10.23
C ASP A 170 -15.36 10.72 -9.69
#